data_AF-B3EFB8-F1
#
_entry.id   AF-B3EFB8-F1
#
_cell.length_a   1.000
_cell.length_b   1.000
_cell.length_c   1.000
_cell.angle_alpha   90.00
_cell.angle_beta   90.00
_cell.angle_gamma   90.00
#
_symmetry.space_group_name_H-M   'P 1'
#
loop_
_entity.id
_entity.type
_entity.pdbx_description
1 polymer ?
#
loop_
_entity_poly.entity_id
_entity_poly.type
_entity_poly.pdbx_seq_one_letter_code
_entity_poly.pdbx_strand_id
1 'polypeptide(L)'
;MPVKPVDLNKLRSAHSNLYETVVAISKRARQIHEEERYELEEKLLPYKEMIRNPASESESDRIFPEQIAISLEFEVREKASHKAVAEYLKEKYNYTLEKSVETKPVQPDDEDETDGD
;
A
#
# COMPACT_ATOMS: atom_id res chain seq x y z
N MET A 1 -11.84 1.74 15.69
CA MET A 1 -11.47 0.74 14.67
C MET A 1 -11.18 -0.58 15.38
N PRO A 2 -12.01 -1.62 15.22
CA PRO A 2 -11.72 -2.92 15.82
C PRO A 2 -10.53 -3.57 15.10
N VAL A 3 -9.57 -4.09 15.87
CA VAL A 3 -8.42 -4.83 15.32
C VAL A 3 -8.83 -6.28 15.14
N LYS A 4 -8.69 -6.83 13.92
CA LYS A 4 -8.87 -8.26 13.67
C LYS A 4 -7.53 -8.97 13.89
N PRO A 5 -7.40 -9.83 14.92
CA PRO A 5 -6.15 -10.57 15.13
C PRO A 5 -5.92 -11.56 13.99
N VAL A 6 -4.66 -11.69 13.58
CA VAL A 6 -4.23 -12.61 12.52
C VAL A 6 -3.42 -13.73 13.16
N ASP A 7 -3.68 -14.97 12.76
CA ASP A 7 -2.94 -16.14 13.23
C ASP A 7 -1.55 -16.21 12.57
N LEU A 8 -0.51 -15.94 13.36
CA LEU A 8 0.88 -15.90 12.91
C LEU A 8 1.38 -17.26 12.43
N ASN A 9 0.80 -18.37 12.93
CA ASN A 9 1.20 -19.71 12.47
C ASN A 9 0.85 -19.94 11.02
N LYS A 10 -0.27 -19.38 10.56
CA LYS A 10 -0.70 -19.45 9.15
C LYS A 10 0.15 -18.58 8.23
N LEU A 11 0.71 -17.48 8.74
CA LEU A 11 1.64 -16.66 7.96
C LEU A 11 2.99 -17.35 7.79
N ARG A 12 3.45 -18.05 8.82
CA ARG A 12 4.71 -18.80 8.82
C ARG A 12 4.69 -20.09 7.97
N SER A 13 3.53 -20.63 7.61
CA SER A 13 3.49 -21.88 6.84
C SER A 13 3.99 -21.70 5.41
N ALA A 14 3.93 -20.49 4.87
CA ALA A 14 4.33 -20.20 3.49
C ALA A 14 5.82 -19.83 3.34
N HIS A 15 6.43 -19.17 4.34
CA HIS A 15 7.85 -18.77 4.28
C HIS A 15 8.58 -18.91 5.62
N SER A 16 9.91 -18.99 5.54
CA SER A 16 10.82 -19.13 6.67
C SER A 16 10.85 -17.91 7.60
N ASN A 17 10.63 -16.70 7.07
CA ASN A 17 10.73 -15.45 7.82
C ASN A 17 9.41 -14.66 7.83
N LEU A 18 8.86 -14.47 9.03
CA LEU A 18 7.64 -13.72 9.25
C LEU A 18 7.76 -12.24 8.86
N TYR A 19 8.92 -11.61 9.09
CA TYR A 19 9.09 -10.17 8.84
C TYR A 19 9.04 -9.84 7.35
N GLU A 20 9.60 -10.70 6.52
CA GLU A 20 9.53 -10.57 5.05
C GLU A 20 8.09 -10.62 4.58
N THR A 21 7.31 -11.56 5.14
CA THR A 21 5.88 -11.69 4.85
C THR A 21 5.12 -10.42 5.25
N VAL A 22 5.42 -9.83 6.41
CA VAL A 22 4.81 -8.56 6.85
C VAL A 22 5.14 -7.42 5.89
N VAL A 23 6.38 -7.32 5.41
CA VAL A 23 6.79 -6.30 4.42
C VAL A 23 6.04 -6.51 3.11
N ALA A 24 5.94 -7.75 2.63
CA ALA A 24 5.21 -8.08 1.41
C ALA A 24 3.71 -7.74 1.51
N ILE A 25 3.06 -8.09 2.62
CA ILE A 25 1.67 -7.74 2.91
C ILE A 25 1.49 -6.22 2.94
N SER A 26 2.44 -5.49 3.55
CA SER A 26 2.38 -4.03 3.63
C SER A 26 2.49 -3.38 2.24
N LYS A 27 3.39 -3.88 1.38
CA LYS A 27 3.50 -3.44 -0.02
C LYS A 27 2.21 -3.72 -0.79
N ARG A 28 1.61 -4.91 -0.60
CA ARG A 28 0.34 -5.26 -1.24
C ARG A 28 -0.82 -4.39 -0.77
N ALA A 29 -0.89 -4.10 0.53
CA ALA A 29 -1.89 -3.20 1.08
C ALA A 29 -1.79 -1.79 0.47
N ARG A 30 -0.57 -1.30 0.22
CA ARG A 30 -0.37 -0.02 -0.46
C ARG A 30 -0.86 -0.05 -1.91
N GLN A 31 -0.60 -1.12 -2.65
CA GLN A 31 -1.12 -1.29 -4.02
C GLN A 31 -2.65 -1.24 -4.05
N ILE A 32 -3.31 -2.02 -3.19
CA ILE A 32 -4.78 -2.05 -3.08
C ILE A 32 -5.31 -0.66 -2.74
N HIS A 33 -4.66 0.07 -1.82
CA HIS A 33 -5.07 1.42 -1.46
C HIS A 33 -4.95 2.41 -2.62
N GLU A 34 -3.86 2.37 -3.40
CA GLU A 34 -3.71 3.24 -4.58
C GLU A 34 -4.74 2.90 -5.66
N GLU A 35 -5.03 1.61 -5.88
CA GLU A 35 -6.10 1.15 -6.79
C GLU A 35 -7.47 1.68 -6.34
N GLU A 36 -7.81 1.57 -5.05
CA GLU A 36 -9.06 2.09 -4.49
C GLU A 36 -9.14 3.62 -4.57
N ARG A 37 -8.02 4.33 -4.33
CA ARG A 37 -7.97 5.78 -4.45
C ARG A 37 -8.22 6.21 -5.88
N TYR A 38 -7.59 5.54 -6.84
CA TYR A 38 -7.81 5.81 -8.26
C TYR A 38 -9.27 5.56 -8.68
N GLU A 39 -9.86 4.42 -8.27
CA GLU A 39 -11.28 4.11 -8.55
C GLU A 39 -12.22 5.17 -7.97
N LEU A 40 -11.94 5.64 -6.75
CA LEU A 40 -12.70 6.72 -6.13
C LEU A 40 -12.55 8.04 -6.88
N GLU A 41 -11.33 8.43 -7.24
CA GLU A 41 -11.06 9.66 -8.00
C GLU A 41 -11.75 9.66 -9.37
N GLU A 42 -11.77 8.51 -10.05
CA GLU A 42 -12.46 8.33 -11.33
C GLU A 42 -13.98 8.47 -11.18
N LYS A 43 -14.57 7.81 -10.17
CA LYS A 43 -16.01 7.92 -9.89
C LYS A 43 -16.45 9.32 -9.45
N LEU A 44 -15.55 10.07 -8.79
CA LEU A 44 -15.82 11.44 -8.35
C LEU A 44 -15.55 12.48 -9.45
N LEU A 45 -14.92 12.12 -10.56
CA LEU A 45 -14.55 13.03 -11.65
C LEU A 45 -15.75 13.81 -12.23
N PRO A 46 -16.93 13.20 -12.49
CA PRO A 46 -18.10 13.92 -13.01
C PRO A 46 -18.64 14.99 -12.04
N TYR A 47 -18.45 14.79 -10.74
CA TYR A 47 -18.92 15.72 -9.71
C TYR A 47 -17.90 16.83 -9.41
N LYS A 48 -16.62 16.64 -9.77
CA LYS A 48 -15.58 17.67 -9.65
C LYS A 48 -15.80 18.88 -10.58
N GLU A 49 -16.45 18.70 -11.72
CA GLU A 49 -16.72 19.80 -12.66
C GLU A 49 -17.94 20.66 -12.25
N MET A 50 -18.78 20.16 -11.34
CA MET A 50 -19.98 20.86 -10.83
C MET A 50 -19.73 21.74 -9.60
N ILE A 51 -18.46 22.02 -9.25
CA ILE A 51 -18.12 22.75 -8.02
C ILE A 51 -18.49 24.23 -8.15
N ARG A 52 -19.72 24.55 -7.74
CA ARG A 52 -19.95 25.74 -6.92
C ARG A 52 -19.61 25.31 -5.50
N ASN A 53 -18.57 25.89 -4.90
CA ASN A 53 -18.14 25.54 -3.55
C ASN A 53 -19.34 25.71 -2.60
N PRO A 54 -19.91 24.63 -2.01
CA PRO A 54 -21.05 24.75 -1.12
C PRO A 54 -20.64 25.52 0.13
N ALA A 55 -21.49 26.40 0.64
CA ALA A 55 -21.14 27.27 1.77
C ALA A 55 -21.18 26.53 3.13
N SER A 56 -21.74 25.31 3.17
CA SER A 56 -21.90 24.49 4.36
C SER A 56 -21.99 22.99 4.02
N GLU A 57 -21.57 22.11 4.95
CA GLU A 57 -21.76 20.65 4.87
C GLU A 57 -23.25 20.27 4.72
N SER A 58 -24.14 21.04 5.34
CA SER A 58 -25.60 20.83 5.23
C SER A 58 -26.18 21.20 3.85
N GLU A 59 -25.46 22.00 3.07
CA GLU A 59 -25.79 22.26 1.66
C GLU A 59 -25.22 21.17 0.76
N SER A 60 -24.03 20.62 1.02
CA SER A 60 -23.47 19.51 0.21
C SER A 60 -24.37 18.28 0.19
N ASP A 61 -25.03 17.96 1.30
CA ASP A 61 -26.02 16.86 1.40
C ASP A 61 -27.23 17.04 0.48
N ARG A 62 -27.57 18.29 0.16
CA ARG A 62 -28.70 18.64 -0.71
C ARG A 62 -28.31 18.81 -2.17
N ILE A 63 -27.03 19.07 -2.44
CA ILE A 63 -26.56 19.45 -3.77
C ILE A 63 -26.12 18.20 -4.56
N PHE A 64 -25.50 17.18 -3.95
CA PHE A 64 -25.05 15.97 -4.68
C PHE A 64 -25.18 14.66 -3.86
N PRO A 65 -26.38 14.08 -3.74
CA PRO A 65 -26.59 12.83 -3.01
C PRO A 65 -25.78 11.65 -3.57
N GLU A 66 -25.53 11.62 -4.89
CA GLU A 66 -24.76 10.56 -5.54
C GLU A 66 -23.27 10.60 -5.14
N GLN A 67 -22.69 11.80 -5.01
CA GLN A 67 -21.30 11.97 -4.58
C GLN A 67 -21.08 11.43 -3.16
N ILE A 68 -22.05 11.69 -2.27
CA ILE A 68 -22.03 11.22 -0.88
C ILE A 68 -22.22 9.71 -0.83
N ALA A 69 -23.14 9.16 -1.63
CA ALA A 69 -23.34 7.72 -1.74
C ALA A 69 -22.06 6.99 -2.18
N ILE A 70 -21.34 7.53 -3.17
CA ILE A 70 -20.03 7.01 -3.61
C ILE A 70 -19.02 7.07 -2.45
N SER A 71 -18.92 8.20 -1.76
CA SER A 71 -17.96 8.36 -0.66
C SER A 71 -18.22 7.36 0.49
N LEU A 72 -19.48 7.18 0.85
CA LEU A 72 -19.91 6.21 1.88
C LEU A 72 -19.62 4.77 1.47
N GLU A 73 -19.81 4.41 0.20
CA GLU A 73 -19.50 3.07 -0.30
C GLU A 73 -18.03 2.71 -0.02
N PHE A 74 -17.11 3.63 -0.29
CA PHE A 74 -15.67 3.41 -0.07
C PHE A 74 -15.28 3.44 1.41
N GLU A 75 -16.01 4.18 2.25
CA GLU A 75 -15.76 4.21 3.69
C GLU A 75 -16.10 2.87 4.37
N VAL A 76 -17.18 2.21 3.94
CA VAL A 76 -17.63 0.92 4.48
C VAL A 76 -16.78 -0.26 3.99
N ARG A 77 -16.03 -0.09 2.89
CA ARG A 77 -15.15 -1.15 2.36
C ARG A 77 -14.12 -1.59 3.39
N GLU A 78 -13.77 -2.88 3.32
CA GLU A 78 -12.73 -3.44 4.17
C GLU A 78 -11.37 -2.78 3.88
N LYS A 79 -10.66 -2.39 4.95
CA LYS A 79 -9.36 -1.71 4.83
C LYS A 79 -8.37 -2.53 4.03
N ALA A 80 -7.58 -1.86 3.20
CA ALA A 80 -6.57 -2.46 2.33
C ALA A 80 -5.62 -3.42 3.07
N SER A 81 -5.26 -3.12 4.33
CA SER A 81 -4.43 -4.00 5.16
C SER A 81 -5.09 -5.37 5.44
N HIS A 82 -6.39 -5.38 5.77
CA HIS A 82 -7.12 -6.64 5.99
C HIS A 82 -7.30 -7.41 4.69
N LYS A 83 -7.58 -6.72 3.58
CA LYS A 83 -7.65 -7.34 2.25
C LYS A 83 -6.32 -7.99 1.88
N ALA A 84 -5.20 -7.28 2.04
CA ALA A 84 -3.87 -7.81 1.71
C ALA A 84 -3.51 -9.07 2.52
N VAL A 85 -3.88 -9.12 3.81
CA VAL A 85 -3.70 -10.32 4.65
C VAL A 85 -4.58 -11.46 4.15
N ALA A 86 -5.85 -11.18 3.84
CA ALA A 86 -6.77 -12.19 3.32
C ALA A 86 -6.35 -12.73 1.95
N GLU A 87 -5.79 -11.88 1.08
CA GLU A 87 -5.24 -12.28 -0.22
C GLU A 87 -4.00 -13.16 -0.05
N TYR A 88 -3.15 -12.85 0.93
CA TYR A 88 -1.96 -13.65 1.25
C TYR A 88 -2.35 -15.04 1.75
N LEU A 89 -3.27 -15.12 2.71
CA LEU A 89 -3.75 -16.39 3.27
C LEU A 89 -4.51 -17.25 2.26
N LYS A 90 -5.01 -16.64 1.17
CA LYS A 90 -5.64 -17.33 0.04
C LYS A 90 -4.65 -17.65 -1.09
N GLU A 91 -3.35 -17.44 -0.88
CA GLU A 91 -2.27 -17.69 -1.83
C GLU A 91 -2.47 -16.98 -3.19
N LYS A 92 -3.13 -15.81 -3.20
CA LYS A 92 -3.38 -15.05 -4.43
C LYS A 92 -2.14 -14.36 -5.00
N TYR A 93 -1.13 -14.14 -4.16
CA TYR A 93 0.13 -13.54 -4.56
C TYR A 93 1.28 -14.17 -3.76
N ASN A 94 2.47 -14.10 -4.34
CA ASN A 94 3.71 -14.54 -3.74
C ASN A 94 4.77 -13.44 -3.91
N TYR A 95 5.81 -13.43 -3.09
CA TYR A 95 6.92 -12.51 -3.21
C TYR A 95 8.24 -13.28 -3.33
N THR A 96 9.15 -12.72 -4.10
CA THR A 96 10.50 -13.26 -4.27
C THR A 96 11.50 -12.23 -3.78
N LEU A 97 12.52 -12.68 -3.05
CA LEU A 97 13.63 -11.83 -2.65
C LEU A 97 14.57 -11.65 -3.83
N GLU A 98 14.89 -10.40 -4.16
CA GLU A 98 16.01 -10.11 -5.04
C GLU A 98 17.29 -10.52 -4.30
N LYS A 99 18.08 -11.43 -4.88
CA LYS A 99 19.41 -11.74 -4.35
C LYS A 99 20.23 -10.46 -4.37
N SER A 100 20.79 -10.09 -3.23
CA SER A 100 21.72 -8.96 -3.12
C SER A 100 22.82 -9.15 -4.16
N VAL A 101 22.93 -8.21 -5.10
CA VAL A 101 24.13 -8.07 -5.92
C VAL A 101 25.23 -7.73 -4.93
N GLU A 102 26.11 -8.69 -4.65
CA GLU A 102 27.31 -8.45 -3.86
C GLU A 102 28.08 -7.32 -4.53
N THR A 103 28.07 -6.13 -3.93
CA THR A 103 29.04 -5.08 -4.26
C THR A 103 30.40 -5.66 -3.94
N LYS A 104 31.15 -6.06 -4.98
CA LYS A 104 32.56 -6.45 -4.87
C LYS A 104 33.28 -5.43 -3.98
N PRO A 105 34.05 -5.86 -2.97
CA PRO A 105 34.84 -4.94 -2.18
C PRO A 105 35.83 -4.25 -3.13
N VAL A 106 35.81 -2.92 -3.12
CA VAL A 106 36.82 -2.07 -3.75
C VAL A 106 38.15 -2.46 -3.10
N GLN A 107 39.09 -2.99 -3.91
CA GLN A 107 40.46 -3.18 -3.46
C GLN A 107 41.05 -1.80 -3.23
N PRO A 108 41.71 -1.53 -2.08
CA PRO A 108 42.56 -0.36 -1.99
C PRO A 108 43.73 -0.61 -2.92
N ASP A 109 43.82 0.17 -3.99
CA ASP A 109 45.03 0.22 -4.80
C ASP A 109 46.16 0.76 -3.91
N ASP A 110 47.10 -0.11 -3.59
CA ASP A 110 48.41 0.26 -3.04
C ASP A 110 49.14 1.08 -4.12
N GLU A 111 49.05 2.41 -4.04
CA GLU A 111 50.01 3.30 -4.69
C GLU A 111 50.84 3.97 -3.58
N ASP A 112 51.97 3.32 -3.30
CA ASP A 112 53.14 3.87 -2.62
C ASP A 112 53.60 5.15 -3.32
N GLU A 113 53.09 6.32 -2.92
CA GLU A 113 53.81 7.58 -3.14
C GLU A 113 54.87 7.72 -2.04
N THR A 114 56.04 7.13 -2.28
CA THR A 114 57.25 7.47 -1.55
C THR A 114 57.64 8.90 -1.91
N ASP A 115 57.42 9.83 -0.97
CA ASP A 115 58.02 11.16 -0.98
C ASP A 115 59.55 11.04 -1.08
N GLY A 116 60.10 11.50 -2.20
CA GLY A 116 61.53 11.70 -2.40
C GLY A 116 61.84 13.19 -2.42
N ASP A 117 62.45 13.68 -1.34
CA ASP A 117 63.44 14.76 -1.31
C ASP A 117 64.35 14.60 -0.08
#